data_AF-W1V5H0-F1
#
_entry.id   AF-W1V5H0-F1
#
_cell.length_a   1.000
_cell.length_b   1.000
_cell.length_c   1.000
_cell.angle_alpha   90.00
_cell.angle_beta   90.00
_cell.angle_gamma   90.00
#
_symmetry.space_group_name_H-M   'P 1'
#
loop_
_entity.id
_entity.type
_entity.pdbx_description
1 polymer ?
#
loop_
_entity_poly.entity_id
_entity_poly.type
_entity_poly.pdbx_seq_one_letter_code
_entity_poly.pdbx_strand_id
1 'polypeptide(L)'
;MMPLRHTQFHILNTVRASSERLTQRELAEAAGVSLGTVNSRLRELQAAGYLSPEGALTPSGLEALAPYKVDNAVIMAAGLSQRFAPISYERPKGTLKVRGEVLIERQIRQLHEAGITDITVVVGYKKEYFFYLAERFGATIVVNDDYLTRNNNGSLWRVREQLGNTYVCSSDDYFTTNPFEPYVYQAYYSAQYVEGPTQEWCITTGKGGRITGASVGGADAWTMLGHVYFDRAFSTRFVQILEQVYDLPETEGKLWESIYLDHVKELDMVMRKYPAGVINEFDSVDEIRSFDPLFMENVDSEVFDTISRALDCAKSEITDFYPLKQGITNLSCHFAVGDKEYVYRHPGIGTEKLVNRQAELEALTLASELGLDETFVQGDATHGWKISRFVPGARNLDVSSPEELRRAMEMARELHGCGRTLPRTFDFVS
;
A
#
# COMPACT_ATOMS: atom_id res chain seq x y z
N MET A 1 36.86 5.05 13.44
CA MET A 1 36.37 4.16 14.53
C MET A 1 36.08 2.79 13.91
N MET A 2 36.42 1.67 14.56
CA MET A 2 36.06 0.34 14.05
C MET A 2 34.54 0.12 14.19
N PRO A 3 33.85 -0.51 13.22
CA PRO A 3 32.43 -0.84 13.33
C PRO A 3 32.17 -1.73 14.55
N LEU A 4 31.04 -1.51 15.22
CA LEU A 4 30.59 -2.39 16.30
C LEU A 4 30.24 -3.76 15.71
N ARG A 5 30.56 -4.83 16.45
CA ARG A 5 29.99 -6.15 16.14
C ARG A 5 28.50 -6.13 16.47
N HIS A 6 27.70 -6.92 15.77
CA HIS A 6 26.25 -7.08 16.01
C HIS A 6 25.89 -7.19 17.51
N THR A 7 26.59 -8.05 18.25
CA THR A 7 26.34 -8.24 19.69
C THR A 7 26.81 -7.08 20.57
N GLN A 8 27.85 -6.34 20.15
CA GLN A 8 28.29 -5.12 20.83
C GLN A 8 27.28 -4.00 20.63
N PHE A 9 26.77 -3.84 19.40
CA PHE A 9 25.73 -2.88 19.08
C PHE A 9 24.48 -3.09 19.93
N HIS A 10 23.92 -4.31 19.95
CA HIS A 10 22.68 -4.57 20.70
C HIS A 10 22.84 -4.30 22.18
N ILE A 11 23.93 -4.77 22.79
CA ILE A 11 24.23 -4.50 24.20
C ILE A 11 24.34 -2.99 24.46
N LEU A 12 25.10 -2.27 23.64
CA LEU A 12 25.32 -0.83 23.83
C LEU A 12 24.03 -0.02 23.62
N ASN A 13 23.21 -0.39 22.63
CA ASN A 13 21.92 0.24 22.35
C ASN A 13 20.89 -0.08 23.45
N THR A 14 20.88 -1.28 24.02
CA THR A 14 20.03 -1.62 25.17
C THR A 14 20.41 -0.80 26.40
N VAL A 15 21.71 -0.64 26.68
CA VAL A 15 22.18 0.23 27.77
C VAL A 15 21.77 1.69 27.52
N ARG A 16 21.86 2.18 26.28
CA ARG A 16 21.40 3.53 25.90
C ARG A 16 19.90 3.72 26.14
N ALA A 17 19.09 2.71 25.81
CA ALA A 17 17.63 2.78 25.90
C ALA A 17 17.10 2.63 27.34
N SER A 18 17.92 2.12 28.26
CA SER A 18 17.51 1.84 29.63
C SER A 18 17.72 3.07 30.53
N SER A 19 16.69 3.45 31.28
CA SER A 19 16.77 4.48 32.32
C SER A 19 17.46 3.97 33.60
N GLU A 20 17.48 2.65 33.79
CA GLU A 20 18.05 1.99 34.95
C GLU A 20 19.18 1.04 34.57
N ARG A 21 20.01 0.70 35.56
CA ARG A 21 21.10 -0.24 35.38
C ARG A 21 20.55 -1.67 35.30
N LEU A 22 20.69 -2.29 34.15
CA LEU A 22 20.34 -3.68 33.94
C LEU A 22 21.41 -4.63 34.51
N THR A 23 20.95 -5.74 35.09
CA THR A 23 21.79 -6.91 35.34
C THR A 23 22.22 -7.55 34.03
N GLN A 24 23.27 -8.38 34.07
CA GLN A 24 23.74 -9.09 32.88
C GLN A 24 22.69 -10.04 32.29
N ARG A 25 21.76 -10.56 33.11
CA ARG A 25 20.66 -11.43 32.66
C ARG A 25 19.57 -10.63 31.95
N GLU A 26 19.14 -9.51 32.54
CA GLU A 26 18.17 -8.61 31.90
C GLU A 26 18.74 -8.04 30.59
N LEU A 27 20.02 -7.68 30.58
CA LEU A 27 20.71 -7.23 29.38
C LEU A 27 20.80 -8.32 28.31
N ALA A 28 21.02 -9.59 28.70
CA ALA A 28 21.03 -10.72 27.79
C ALA A 28 19.67 -10.94 27.12
N GLU A 29 18.59 -10.87 27.91
CA GLU A 29 17.22 -10.99 27.42
C GLU A 29 16.85 -9.82 26.50
N ALA A 30 17.04 -8.58 26.95
CA ALA A 30 16.68 -7.38 26.20
C ALA A 30 17.50 -7.18 24.91
N ALA A 31 18.79 -7.57 24.91
CA ALA A 31 19.64 -7.49 23.71
C ALA A 31 19.57 -8.76 22.83
N GLY A 32 18.80 -9.78 23.23
CA GLY A 32 18.65 -11.03 22.45
C GLY A 32 19.95 -11.81 22.27
N VAL A 33 20.82 -11.81 23.28
CA VAL A 33 22.16 -12.43 23.23
C VAL A 33 22.40 -13.36 24.41
N SER A 34 23.24 -14.40 24.23
CA SER A 34 23.55 -15.31 25.34
C SER A 34 24.28 -14.59 26.48
N LEU A 35 24.04 -15.02 27.73
CA LEU A 35 24.70 -14.45 28.92
C LEU A 35 26.23 -14.50 28.84
N GLY A 36 26.79 -15.60 28.31
CA GLY A 36 28.24 -15.73 28.10
C GLY A 36 28.77 -14.70 27.10
N THR A 37 28.01 -14.45 26.02
CA THR A 37 28.32 -13.39 25.06
C THR A 37 28.28 -12.02 25.71
N VAL A 38 27.25 -11.71 26.52
CA VAL A 38 27.13 -10.43 27.24
C VAL A 38 28.39 -10.15 28.06
N ASN A 39 28.85 -11.11 28.86
CA ASN A 39 30.02 -10.92 29.72
C ASN A 39 31.32 -10.69 28.94
N SER A 40 31.47 -11.33 27.77
CA SER A 40 32.60 -11.08 26.88
C SER A 40 32.50 -9.67 26.27
N ARG A 41 31.34 -9.30 25.74
CA ARG A 41 31.16 -8.03 25.02
C ARG A 41 31.18 -6.83 25.96
N LEU A 42 30.65 -6.94 27.17
CA LEU A 42 30.75 -5.88 28.19
C LEU A 42 32.21 -5.53 28.49
N ARG A 43 33.08 -6.53 28.71
CA ARG A 43 34.50 -6.30 28.94
C ARG A 43 35.18 -5.60 27.77
N GLU A 44 34.84 -5.97 26.55
CA GLU A 44 35.36 -5.32 25.34
C GLU A 44 34.85 -3.88 25.19
N LEU A 45 33.57 -3.63 25.43
CA LEU A 45 32.96 -2.31 25.38
C LEU A 45 33.57 -1.38 26.46
N GLN A 46 33.85 -1.91 27.65
CA GLN A 46 34.55 -1.19 28.72
C GLN A 46 36.00 -0.91 28.37
N ALA A 47 36.72 -1.90 27.83
CA ALA A 47 38.11 -1.73 27.39
C ALA A 47 38.24 -0.71 26.24
N ALA A 48 37.22 -0.63 25.38
CA ALA A 48 37.11 0.38 24.33
C ALA A 48 36.67 1.77 24.84
N GLY A 49 36.31 1.89 26.13
CA GLY A 49 35.83 3.14 26.73
C GLY A 49 34.39 3.50 26.37
N TYR A 50 33.63 2.60 25.76
CA TYR A 50 32.22 2.82 25.37
C TYR A 50 31.25 2.66 26.53
N LEU A 51 31.64 1.88 27.54
CA LEU A 51 30.95 1.74 28.82
C LEU A 51 31.90 2.08 29.96
N SER A 52 31.38 2.69 31.03
CA SER A 52 32.14 2.89 32.27
C SER A 52 32.40 1.55 32.99
N PRO A 53 33.30 1.49 33.99
CA PRO A 53 33.46 0.30 34.83
C PRO A 53 32.15 -0.15 35.50
N GLU A 54 31.26 0.79 35.80
CA GLU A 54 29.93 0.57 36.35
C GLU A 54 28.90 0.13 35.29
N GLY A 55 29.25 0.16 34.01
CA GLY A 55 28.39 -0.24 32.90
C GLY A 55 27.49 0.86 32.35
N ALA A 56 27.74 2.12 32.69
CA ALA A 56 27.01 3.26 32.15
C ALA A 56 27.52 3.63 30.75
N LEU A 57 26.63 4.11 29.88
CA LEU A 57 27.01 4.60 28.54
C LEU A 57 27.91 5.84 28.66
N THR A 58 29.05 5.83 27.98
CA THR A 58 29.96 6.98 27.92
C THR A 58 29.68 7.84 26.67
N PRO A 59 30.20 9.09 26.61
CA PRO A 59 30.13 9.89 25.39
C PRO A 59 30.75 9.18 24.16
N SER A 60 31.87 8.46 24.35
CA SER A 60 32.49 7.69 23.27
C SER A 60 31.62 6.50 22.85
N GLY A 61 30.91 5.87 23.78
CA GLY A 61 29.93 4.82 23.45
C GLY A 61 28.75 5.36 22.64
N LEU A 62 28.26 6.55 22.97
CA LEU A 62 27.23 7.22 22.18
C LEU A 62 27.72 7.57 20.77
N GLU A 63 28.96 8.06 20.64
CA GLU A 63 29.61 8.31 19.35
C GLU A 63 29.78 7.02 18.53
N ALA A 64 30.08 5.90 19.18
CA ALA A 64 30.16 4.60 18.53
C ALA A 64 28.81 4.09 17.99
N LEU A 65 27.69 4.56 18.55
CA LEU A 65 26.35 4.28 18.03
C LEU A 65 25.95 5.22 16.88
N ALA A 66 26.61 6.37 16.71
CA ALA A 66 26.21 7.38 15.72
C ALA A 66 26.07 6.85 14.28
N PRO A 67 26.94 5.95 13.77
CA PRO A 67 26.78 5.39 12.42
C PRO A 67 25.50 4.56 12.21
N TYR A 68 24.87 4.10 13.30
CA TYR A 68 23.68 3.26 13.30
C TYR A 68 22.40 4.04 13.62
N LYS A 69 22.53 5.35 13.89
CA LYS A 69 21.37 6.20 14.13
C LYS A 69 20.56 6.32 12.85
N VAL A 70 19.25 6.21 12.98
CA VAL A 70 18.32 6.47 11.89
C VAL A 70 18.32 7.96 11.59
N ASP A 71 18.51 8.31 10.32
CA ASP A 71 18.57 9.70 9.86
C ASP A 71 17.14 10.22 9.58
N ASN A 72 16.35 9.45 8.84
CA ASN A 72 15.04 9.87 8.33
C ASN A 72 14.11 8.68 8.01
N ALA A 73 12.89 9.00 7.58
CA ALA A 73 11.94 8.05 7.02
C ALA A 73 11.32 8.55 5.72
N VAL A 74 11.05 7.63 4.81
CA VAL A 74 10.32 7.83 3.55
C VAL A 74 9.04 7.01 3.62
N ILE A 75 7.89 7.66 3.42
CA ILE A 75 6.58 7.01 3.32
C ILE A 75 6.11 7.10 1.86
N MET A 76 5.94 5.95 1.21
CA MET A 76 5.43 5.84 -0.16
C MET A 76 3.89 5.87 -0.15
N ALA A 77 3.32 6.92 -0.73
CA ALA A 77 1.89 7.20 -0.75
C ALA A 77 1.36 7.57 -2.15
N ALA A 78 2.13 7.24 -3.21
CA ALA A 78 1.81 7.66 -4.58
C ALA A 78 0.83 6.74 -5.32
N GLY A 79 0.62 5.53 -4.81
CA GLY A 79 -0.13 4.46 -5.49
C GLY A 79 -1.64 4.70 -5.59
N LEU A 80 -2.23 4.17 -6.65
CA LEU A 80 -3.67 4.26 -6.95
C LEU A 80 -4.55 3.40 -6.03
N SER A 81 -3.99 2.36 -5.38
CA SER A 81 -4.74 1.40 -4.55
C SER A 81 -5.97 0.81 -5.27
N GLN A 82 -5.79 0.36 -6.52
CA GLN A 82 -6.90 -0.02 -7.40
C GLN A 82 -7.78 -1.16 -6.85
N ARG A 83 -7.21 -2.05 -6.03
CA ARG A 83 -7.92 -3.15 -5.35
C ARG A 83 -8.93 -2.65 -4.32
N PHE A 84 -8.79 -1.41 -3.86
CA PHE A 84 -9.64 -0.76 -2.85
C PHE A 84 -10.84 0.01 -3.41
N ALA A 85 -11.22 -0.26 -4.67
CA ALA A 85 -12.43 0.31 -5.25
C ALA A 85 -13.65 -0.09 -4.39
N PRO A 86 -14.63 0.80 -4.19
CA PRO A 86 -14.75 2.14 -4.77
C PRO A 86 -14.12 3.23 -3.90
N ILE A 87 -13.66 2.91 -2.69
CA ILE A 87 -13.08 3.88 -1.75
C ILE A 87 -11.87 4.59 -2.37
N SER A 88 -11.03 3.83 -3.09
CA SER A 88 -9.87 4.38 -3.78
C SER A 88 -10.22 5.39 -4.88
N TYR A 89 -11.46 5.47 -5.35
CA TYR A 89 -11.88 6.50 -6.31
C TYR A 89 -12.02 7.87 -5.66
N GLU A 90 -12.29 7.90 -4.36
CA GLU A 90 -12.57 9.12 -3.62
C GLU A 90 -11.32 9.63 -2.91
N ARG A 91 -10.57 8.72 -2.27
CA ARG A 91 -9.43 9.06 -1.41
C ARG A 91 -8.31 8.01 -1.48
N PRO A 92 -7.03 8.42 -1.32
CA PRO A 92 -5.90 7.48 -1.21
C PRO A 92 -6.03 6.53 0.00
N LYS A 93 -5.55 5.29 -0.12
CA LYS A 93 -5.63 4.29 0.96
C LYS A 93 -4.95 4.77 2.25
N GLY A 94 -3.78 5.41 2.15
CA GLY A 94 -3.08 5.93 3.33
C GLY A 94 -3.84 6.99 4.15
N THR A 95 -4.92 7.58 3.61
CA THR A 95 -5.77 8.54 4.35
C THR A 95 -7.01 7.90 4.98
N LEU A 96 -7.19 6.59 4.85
CA LEU A 96 -8.28 5.87 5.48
C LEU A 96 -8.13 5.85 6.99
N LYS A 97 -9.28 5.90 7.68
CA LYS A 97 -9.37 5.76 9.13
C LYS A 97 -9.63 4.29 9.47
N VAL A 98 -8.74 3.71 10.26
CA VAL A 98 -8.87 2.35 10.79
C VAL A 98 -8.74 2.43 12.30
N ARG A 99 -9.74 1.93 13.03
CA ARG A 99 -9.87 2.03 14.49
C ARG A 99 -9.76 3.48 15.00
N GLY A 100 -10.34 4.41 14.24
CA GLY A 100 -10.38 5.84 14.56
C GLY A 100 -9.13 6.64 14.21
N GLU A 101 -8.08 6.00 13.69
CA GLU A 101 -6.81 6.65 13.33
C GLU A 101 -6.59 6.62 11.82
N VAL A 102 -6.12 7.74 11.26
CA VAL A 102 -5.68 7.78 9.86
C VAL A 102 -4.37 6.99 9.71
N LEU A 103 -4.30 6.06 8.77
CA LEU A 103 -3.15 5.15 8.59
C LEU A 103 -1.80 5.88 8.56
N ILE A 104 -1.65 6.85 7.66
CA ILE A 104 -0.40 7.61 7.55
C ILE A 104 -0.12 8.48 8.77
N GLU A 105 -1.15 9.05 9.42
CA GLU A 105 -0.95 9.83 10.65
C GLU A 105 -0.42 8.96 11.79
N ARG A 106 -0.96 7.74 11.93
CA ARG A 106 -0.50 6.78 12.94
C ARG A 106 0.97 6.45 12.72
N GLN A 107 1.36 6.14 11.48
CA GLN A 107 2.75 5.83 11.13
C GLN A 107 3.69 7.01 11.43
N ILE A 108 3.30 8.23 11.06
CA ILE A 108 4.08 9.45 11.37
C ILE A 108 4.24 9.67 12.87
N ARG A 109 3.17 9.47 13.67
CA ARG A 109 3.24 9.57 15.14
C ARG A 109 4.21 8.53 15.72
N GLN A 110 4.17 7.30 15.23
CA GLN A 110 5.08 6.24 15.66
C GLN A 110 6.54 6.56 15.32
N LEU A 111 6.81 7.12 14.14
CA LEU A 111 8.14 7.60 13.76
C LEU A 111 8.61 8.72 14.72
N HIS A 112 7.75 9.70 15.01
CA HIS A 112 8.06 10.78 15.97
C HIS A 112 8.33 10.24 17.39
N GLU A 113 7.54 9.28 17.86
CA GLU A 113 7.74 8.60 19.15
C GLU A 113 9.10 7.89 19.23
N ALA A 114 9.56 7.33 18.10
CA ALA A 114 10.89 6.73 17.98
C ALA A 114 12.03 7.75 17.84
N GLY A 115 11.72 9.06 17.80
CA GLY A 115 12.67 10.15 17.66
C GLY A 115 13.07 10.45 16.20
N ILE A 116 12.33 9.94 15.22
CA ILE A 116 12.58 10.13 13.78
C ILE A 116 11.60 11.19 13.29
N THR A 117 12.08 12.43 13.15
CA THR A 117 11.25 13.60 12.78
C THR A 117 11.49 14.08 11.35
N ASP A 118 12.59 13.70 10.72
CA ASP A 118 12.81 13.95 9.30
C ASP A 118 12.04 12.90 8.50
N ILE A 119 10.85 13.29 8.03
CA ILE A 119 9.91 12.39 7.35
C ILE A 119 9.57 13.00 5.99
N THR A 120 9.79 12.23 4.93
CA THR A 120 9.36 12.56 3.58
C THR A 120 8.21 11.67 3.14
N VAL A 121 7.09 12.26 2.71
CA VAL A 121 5.95 11.55 2.14
C VAL A 121 5.97 11.74 0.63
N VAL A 122 6.12 10.64 -0.11
CA VAL A 122 6.11 10.64 -1.58
C VAL A 122 4.70 10.40 -2.08
N VAL A 123 4.11 11.41 -2.70
CA VAL A 123 2.69 11.45 -3.10
C VAL A 123 2.54 11.44 -4.62
N GLY A 124 1.39 10.99 -5.12
CA GLY A 124 1.09 10.90 -6.55
C GLY A 124 -0.39 11.08 -6.77
N TYR A 125 -1.12 9.96 -6.84
CA TYR A 125 -2.58 9.97 -6.93
C TYR A 125 -3.23 10.79 -5.80
N LYS A 126 -4.11 11.74 -6.16
CA LYS A 126 -4.84 12.61 -5.23
C LYS A 126 -3.95 13.23 -4.13
N LYS A 127 -2.74 13.66 -4.51
CA LYS A 127 -1.70 14.21 -3.62
C LYS A 127 -2.18 15.30 -2.65
N GLU A 128 -3.19 16.08 -3.05
CA GLU A 128 -3.79 17.14 -2.24
C GLU A 128 -4.27 16.67 -0.86
N TYR A 129 -4.68 15.40 -0.74
CA TYR A 129 -5.09 14.81 0.52
C TYR A 129 -3.97 14.69 1.55
N PHE A 130 -2.71 14.80 1.14
CA PHE A 130 -1.55 14.65 2.02
C PHE A 130 -0.88 15.99 2.38
N PHE A 131 -1.23 17.10 1.72
CA PHE A 131 -0.54 18.39 1.92
C PHE A 131 -0.65 18.93 3.35
N TYR A 132 -1.74 18.62 4.06
CA TYR A 132 -1.90 19.01 5.47
C TYR A 132 -0.86 18.38 6.40
N LEU A 133 -0.21 17.27 6.00
CA LEU A 133 0.79 16.60 6.81
C LEU A 133 2.04 17.47 7.02
N ALA A 134 2.35 18.37 6.08
CA ALA A 134 3.46 19.30 6.22
C ALA A 134 3.26 20.27 7.38
N GLU A 135 2.09 20.89 7.48
CA GLU A 135 1.78 21.83 8.57
C GLU A 135 1.57 21.10 9.90
N ARG A 136 0.84 19.97 9.88
CA ARG A 136 0.43 19.27 11.09
C ARG A 136 1.52 18.42 11.73
N PHE A 137 2.40 17.84 10.92
CA PHE A 137 3.43 16.92 11.39
C PHE A 137 4.86 17.34 11.00
N GLY A 138 5.05 18.40 10.22
CA GLY A 138 6.38 18.79 9.76
C GLY A 138 6.96 17.89 8.67
N ALA A 139 6.13 17.07 8.03
CA ALA A 139 6.57 16.17 6.97
C ALA A 139 6.89 16.92 5.67
N THR A 140 7.96 16.52 4.98
CA THR A 140 8.28 17.00 3.63
C THR A 140 7.42 16.26 2.61
N ILE A 141 6.76 16.98 1.70
CA ILE A 141 5.96 16.36 0.64
C ILE A 141 6.74 16.39 -0.68
N VAL A 142 6.93 15.22 -1.28
CA VAL A 142 7.56 15.07 -2.61
C VAL A 142 6.55 14.48 -3.58
N VAL A 143 6.36 15.13 -4.72
CA VAL A 143 5.45 14.63 -5.76
C VAL A 143 6.20 13.71 -6.72
N ASN A 144 5.70 12.49 -6.88
CA ASN A 144 6.05 11.56 -7.94
C ASN A 144 5.07 11.71 -9.11
N ASP A 145 5.47 12.43 -10.15
CA ASP A 145 4.66 12.63 -11.36
C ASP A 145 4.60 11.37 -12.24
N ASP A 146 5.52 10.42 -12.06
CA ASP A 146 5.60 9.16 -12.81
C ASP A 146 4.69 8.07 -12.22
N TYR A 147 3.83 8.37 -11.23
CA TYR A 147 3.02 7.36 -10.52
C TYR A 147 2.06 6.53 -11.40
N LEU A 148 1.75 7.01 -12.61
CA LEU A 148 0.91 6.30 -13.59
C LEU A 148 1.70 5.38 -14.53
N THR A 149 2.98 5.68 -14.73
CA THR A 149 3.87 4.94 -15.65
C THR A 149 4.80 4.01 -14.88
N ARG A 150 5.20 4.39 -13.67
CA ARG A 150 6.10 3.64 -12.79
C ARG A 150 5.36 3.04 -11.62
N ASN A 151 5.91 1.93 -11.12
CA ASN A 151 5.46 1.32 -9.87
C ASN A 151 6.11 2.02 -8.64
N ASN A 152 6.12 1.38 -7.47
CA ASN A 152 6.69 1.96 -6.23
C ASN A 152 8.19 2.32 -6.35
N ASN A 153 8.94 1.78 -7.32
CA ASN A 153 10.32 2.16 -7.61
C ASN A 153 10.46 3.65 -8.01
N GLY A 154 9.45 4.23 -8.65
CA GLY A 154 9.38 5.65 -8.99
C GLY A 154 9.36 6.53 -7.75
N SER A 155 8.71 6.07 -6.69
CA SER A 155 8.69 6.81 -5.42
C SER A 155 10.09 6.89 -4.81
N LEU A 156 10.84 5.79 -4.80
CA LEU A 156 12.23 5.77 -4.32
C LEU A 156 13.17 6.57 -5.21
N TRP A 157 12.98 6.53 -6.53
CA TRP A 157 13.77 7.33 -7.47
C TRP A 157 13.71 8.83 -7.17
N ARG A 158 12.51 9.33 -6.83
CA ARG A 158 12.28 10.75 -6.51
C ARG A 158 13.00 11.21 -5.25
N VAL A 159 13.30 10.31 -4.32
CA VAL A 159 13.93 10.62 -3.03
C VAL A 159 15.28 9.91 -2.85
N ARG A 160 15.88 9.40 -3.93
CA ARG A 160 17.12 8.60 -3.88
C ARG A 160 18.27 9.30 -3.15
N GLU A 161 18.34 10.62 -3.25
CA GLU A 161 19.37 11.45 -2.58
C GLU A 161 19.17 11.55 -1.05
N GLN A 162 18.01 11.16 -0.55
CA GLN A 162 17.67 11.12 0.88
C GLN A 162 17.89 9.73 1.51
N LEU A 163 18.18 8.71 0.70
CA LEU A 163 18.38 7.34 1.19
C LEU A 163 19.77 7.21 1.83
N GLY A 164 19.79 6.77 3.09
CA GLY A 164 21.00 6.62 3.90
C GLY A 164 20.74 5.61 4.99
N ASN A 165 20.57 6.09 6.22
CA ASN A 165 20.04 5.31 7.34
C ASN A 165 18.53 5.58 7.45
N THR A 166 17.76 4.97 6.56
CA THR A 166 16.40 5.42 6.24
C THR A 166 15.38 4.31 6.43
N TYR A 167 14.29 4.60 7.12
CA TYR A 167 13.09 3.75 7.05
C TYR A 167 12.35 4.01 5.74
N VAL A 168 11.96 2.96 5.05
CA VAL A 168 11.08 3.04 3.87
C VAL A 168 9.80 2.28 4.20
N CYS A 169 8.67 2.98 4.12
CA CYS A 169 7.36 2.47 4.54
C CYS A 169 6.32 2.63 3.43
N SER A 170 5.32 1.78 3.44
CA SER A 170 4.10 1.97 2.66
C SER A 170 3.09 2.75 3.51
N SER A 171 2.36 3.69 2.89
CA SER A 171 1.42 4.59 3.60
C SER A 171 0.20 3.90 4.21
N ASP A 172 0.00 2.64 3.87
CA ASP A 172 -1.17 1.83 4.11
C ASP A 172 -0.94 0.64 5.05
N ASP A 173 0.24 0.58 5.67
CA ASP A 173 0.54 -0.30 6.79
C ASP A 173 -0.13 0.20 8.08
N TYR A 174 -0.80 -0.70 8.80
CA TYR A 174 -1.24 -0.49 10.18
C TYR A 174 -0.37 -1.30 11.16
N PHE A 175 0.48 -0.59 11.91
CA PHE A 175 1.28 -1.19 12.99
C PHE A 175 0.54 -1.13 14.32
N THR A 176 0.22 -2.27 14.94
CA THR A 176 -0.46 -2.29 16.26
C THR A 176 0.46 -1.82 17.38
N THR A 177 1.75 -2.08 17.25
CA THR A 177 2.82 -1.61 18.15
C THR A 177 3.84 -0.83 17.34
N ASN A 178 4.46 0.20 17.93
CA ASN A 178 5.47 1.00 17.24
C ASN A 178 6.68 0.13 16.84
N PRO A 179 6.97 -0.06 15.54
CA PRO A 179 8.05 -0.92 15.09
C PRO A 179 9.37 -0.16 14.89
N PHE A 180 9.36 1.16 15.02
CA PHE A 180 10.49 2.01 14.66
C PHE A 180 11.46 2.15 15.83
N GLU A 181 12.75 2.12 15.51
CA GLU A 181 13.82 2.23 16.49
C GLU A 181 14.75 3.40 16.12
N PRO A 182 15.26 4.16 17.10
CA PRO A 182 16.20 5.27 16.81
C PRO A 182 17.57 4.82 16.30
N TYR A 183 17.93 3.55 16.51
CA TYR A 183 19.21 2.98 16.09
C TYR A 183 19.00 1.57 15.54
N VAL A 184 19.51 1.30 14.35
CA VAL A 184 19.37 0.01 13.66
C VAL A 184 20.73 -0.44 13.13
N TYR A 185 21.07 -1.71 13.39
CA TYR A 185 22.41 -2.24 13.11
C TYR A 185 22.76 -2.33 11.61
N GLN A 186 21.81 -2.80 10.80
CA GLN A 186 22.00 -3.05 9.37
C GLN A 186 20.65 -3.11 8.65
N ALA A 187 20.69 -3.08 7.32
CA ALA A 187 19.49 -3.14 6.50
C ALA A 187 18.66 -4.41 6.76
N TYR A 188 17.34 -4.24 6.82
CA TYR A 188 16.42 -5.36 7.01
C TYR A 188 15.10 -5.18 6.26
N TYR A 189 14.45 -6.31 5.99
CA TYR A 189 13.06 -6.38 5.53
C TYR A 189 12.17 -6.96 6.64
N SER A 190 11.06 -6.30 6.99
CA SER A 190 10.11 -6.86 7.96
C SER A 190 9.34 -8.05 7.39
N ALA A 191 9.23 -9.11 8.18
CA ALA A 191 8.60 -10.35 7.74
C ALA A 191 7.64 -10.88 8.79
N GLN A 192 6.52 -11.42 8.32
CA GLN A 192 5.55 -12.14 9.14
C GLN A 192 5.40 -13.56 8.61
N TYR A 193 5.08 -14.50 9.49
CA TYR A 193 4.86 -15.88 9.10
C TYR A 193 3.41 -16.08 8.67
N VAL A 194 3.20 -16.70 7.50
CA VAL A 194 1.89 -17.07 6.98
C VAL A 194 1.78 -18.59 6.99
N GLU A 195 0.79 -19.10 7.74
CA GLU A 195 0.42 -20.51 7.78
C GLU A 195 -0.50 -20.83 6.60
N GLY A 196 -0.26 -21.96 5.92
CA GLY A 196 -1.02 -22.37 4.76
C GLY A 196 -0.67 -21.60 3.47
N PRO A 197 -1.45 -21.80 2.39
CA PRO A 197 -1.17 -21.22 1.08
C PRO A 197 -1.22 -19.69 1.08
N THR A 198 -0.26 -19.08 0.39
CA THR A 198 -0.17 -17.62 0.23
C THR A 198 0.22 -17.26 -1.20
N GLN A 199 -0.15 -16.06 -1.64
CA GLN A 199 0.34 -15.44 -2.88
C GLN A 199 1.45 -14.40 -2.60
N GLU A 200 1.82 -14.21 -1.34
CA GLU A 200 2.86 -13.27 -0.93
C GLU A 200 4.26 -13.71 -1.32
N TRP A 201 5.21 -12.79 -1.19
CA TRP A 201 6.62 -13.00 -1.48
C TRP A 201 7.30 -13.79 -0.36
N CYS A 202 7.45 -15.10 -0.54
CA CYS A 202 8.03 -16.02 0.42
C CYS A 202 9.57 -15.92 0.44
N ILE A 203 10.13 -15.51 1.58
CA ILE A 203 11.54 -15.20 1.76
C ILE A 203 12.38 -16.49 1.91
N THR A 204 13.51 -16.53 1.21
CA THR A 204 14.59 -17.50 1.46
C THR A 204 15.79 -16.81 2.11
N THR A 205 16.31 -17.39 3.20
CA THR A 205 17.46 -16.83 3.92
C THR A 205 18.67 -17.77 3.96
N GLY A 206 19.87 -17.19 3.87
CA GLY A 206 21.14 -17.84 4.15
C GLY A 206 21.62 -17.67 5.60
N LYS A 207 22.94 -17.80 5.80
CA LYS A 207 23.58 -17.67 7.11
C LYS A 207 23.31 -16.29 7.72
N GLY A 208 22.99 -16.26 9.01
CA GLY A 208 22.76 -15.00 9.75
C GLY A 208 21.46 -14.29 9.39
N GLY A 209 20.54 -14.96 8.68
CA GLY A 209 19.26 -14.38 8.29
C GLY A 209 19.32 -13.48 7.05
N ARG A 210 20.45 -13.45 6.33
CA ARG A 210 20.59 -12.72 5.07
C ARG A 210 19.58 -13.24 4.05
N ILE A 211 18.79 -12.35 3.48
CA ILE A 211 17.87 -12.70 2.40
C ILE A 211 18.69 -13.04 1.16
N THR A 212 18.42 -14.20 0.57
CA THR A 212 19.11 -14.70 -0.64
C THR A 212 18.17 -14.79 -1.84
N GLY A 213 16.88 -14.56 -1.63
CA GLY A 213 15.85 -14.56 -2.66
C GLY A 213 14.46 -14.55 -2.04
N ALA A 214 13.44 -14.39 -2.88
CA ALA A 214 12.06 -14.67 -2.54
C ALA A 214 11.30 -15.17 -3.78
N SER A 215 10.22 -15.90 -3.57
CA SER A 215 9.32 -16.36 -4.63
C SER A 215 7.90 -15.90 -4.34
N VAL A 216 7.19 -15.44 -5.37
CA VAL A 216 5.76 -15.12 -5.26
C VAL A 216 4.97 -16.43 -5.14
N GLY A 217 4.16 -16.51 -4.10
CA GLY A 217 3.38 -17.68 -3.77
C GLY A 217 4.17 -18.76 -3.02
N GLY A 218 3.44 -19.57 -2.26
CA GLY A 218 4.00 -20.63 -1.43
C GLY A 218 3.04 -21.08 -0.35
N ALA A 219 3.57 -21.72 0.68
CA ALA A 219 2.83 -22.03 1.90
C ALA A 219 3.79 -22.10 3.10
N ASP A 220 3.27 -21.87 4.31
CA ASP A 220 3.99 -22.08 5.57
C ASP A 220 5.34 -21.33 5.63
N ALA A 221 5.33 -20.07 5.18
CA ALA A 221 6.54 -19.30 4.88
C ALA A 221 6.57 -17.93 5.57
N TRP A 222 7.78 -17.39 5.74
CA TRP A 222 7.98 -15.99 6.10
C TRP A 222 7.84 -15.14 4.84
N THR A 223 7.01 -14.11 4.88
CA THR A 223 6.70 -13.27 3.72
C THR A 223 7.24 -11.85 3.89
N MET A 224 7.54 -11.18 2.79
CA MET A 224 7.86 -9.75 2.78
C MET A 224 6.60 -8.95 3.08
N LEU A 225 6.54 -8.25 4.21
CA LEU A 225 5.36 -7.48 4.61
C LEU A 225 5.76 -6.29 5.50
N GLY A 226 5.33 -5.07 5.13
CA GLY A 226 5.49 -3.85 5.91
C GLY A 226 6.73 -3.01 5.58
N HIS A 227 7.32 -2.41 6.62
CA HIS A 227 8.43 -1.47 6.49
C HIS A 227 9.80 -2.15 6.32
N VAL A 228 10.70 -1.44 5.66
CA VAL A 228 12.10 -1.83 5.55
C VAL A 228 13.00 -0.76 6.14
N TYR A 229 14.19 -1.16 6.53
CA TYR A 229 15.25 -0.22 6.89
C TYR A 229 16.41 -0.40 5.93
N PHE A 230 16.85 0.70 5.32
CA PHE A 230 18.07 0.73 4.54
C PHE A 230 19.16 1.35 5.40
N ASP A 231 20.26 0.62 5.61
CA ASP A 231 21.47 1.21 6.14
C ASP A 231 22.25 1.93 5.03
N ARG A 232 23.22 2.76 5.42
CA ARG A 232 23.99 3.56 4.49
C ARG A 232 24.68 2.74 3.39
N ALA A 233 25.13 1.53 3.69
CA ALA A 233 25.82 0.68 2.72
C ALA A 233 24.82 0.14 1.67
N PHE A 234 23.67 -0.37 2.13
CA PHE A 234 22.57 -0.78 1.26
C PHE A 234 22.08 0.39 0.41
N SER A 235 21.77 1.54 1.02
CA SER A 235 21.27 2.74 0.32
C SER A 235 22.23 3.18 -0.79
N THR A 236 23.52 3.28 -0.49
CA THR A 236 24.53 3.69 -1.47
C THR A 236 24.54 2.75 -2.67
N ARG A 237 24.53 1.43 -2.43
CA ARG A 237 24.57 0.45 -3.52
C ARG A 237 23.26 0.39 -4.30
N PHE A 238 22.12 0.44 -3.59
CA PHE A 238 20.80 0.39 -4.21
C PHE A 238 20.54 1.61 -5.09
N VAL A 239 20.94 2.81 -4.66
CA VAL A 239 20.83 4.03 -5.49
C VAL A 239 21.64 3.89 -6.79
N GLN A 240 22.87 3.38 -6.74
CA GLN A 240 23.67 3.13 -7.95
C GLN A 240 23.00 2.15 -8.91
N ILE A 241 22.37 1.10 -8.38
CA ILE A 241 21.61 0.14 -9.18
C ILE A 241 20.39 0.83 -9.79
N LEU A 242 19.65 1.59 -8.98
CA LEU A 242 18.45 2.30 -9.42
C LEU A 242 18.78 3.30 -10.54
N GLU A 243 19.89 4.04 -10.45
CA GLU A 243 20.38 4.94 -11.51
C GLU A 243 20.72 4.22 -12.83
N GLN A 244 21.12 2.96 -12.77
CA GLN A 244 21.42 2.18 -13.97
C GLN A 244 20.17 1.61 -14.62
N VAL A 245 19.18 1.23 -13.80
CA VAL A 245 18.02 0.47 -14.27
C VAL A 245 16.76 1.30 -14.43
N TYR A 246 16.69 2.53 -13.87
CA TYR A 246 15.46 3.31 -13.85
C TYR A 246 14.94 3.56 -15.26
N ASP A 247 15.73 4.09 -16.18
CA ASP A 247 15.24 4.45 -17.53
C ASP A 247 15.05 3.26 -18.49
N LEU A 248 15.22 2.02 -18.01
CA LEU A 248 15.04 0.82 -18.82
C LEU A 248 13.55 0.45 -18.95
N PRO A 249 13.04 0.09 -20.15
CA PRO A 249 11.64 -0.32 -20.33
C PRO A 249 11.22 -1.51 -19.47
N GLU A 250 12.12 -2.48 -19.24
CA GLU A 250 11.85 -3.69 -18.46
C GLU A 250 11.68 -3.43 -16.95
N THR A 251 12.03 -2.25 -16.45
CA THR A 251 11.87 -1.87 -15.02
C THR A 251 10.69 -0.94 -14.78
N GLU A 252 10.00 -0.48 -15.83
CA GLU A 252 8.85 0.44 -15.74
C GLU A 252 7.78 -0.06 -14.76
N GLY A 253 7.36 -1.33 -14.90
CA GLY A 253 6.35 -1.95 -14.04
C GLY A 253 6.88 -2.61 -12.77
N LYS A 254 8.20 -2.64 -12.53
CA LYS A 254 8.79 -3.40 -11.41
C LYS A 254 8.60 -2.70 -10.08
N LEU A 255 8.27 -3.47 -9.05
CA LEU A 255 8.41 -3.04 -7.66
C LEU A 255 9.90 -2.85 -7.33
N TRP A 256 10.23 -1.99 -6.37
CA TRP A 256 11.61 -1.84 -5.89
C TRP A 256 12.11 -3.16 -5.29
N GLU A 257 11.20 -3.95 -4.69
CA GLU A 257 11.47 -5.30 -4.22
C GLU A 257 11.94 -6.24 -5.33
N SER A 258 11.34 -6.14 -6.54
CA SER A 258 11.79 -6.91 -7.70
C SER A 258 13.22 -6.53 -8.09
N ILE A 259 13.52 -5.23 -8.12
CA ILE A 259 14.87 -4.72 -8.42
C ILE A 259 15.86 -5.19 -7.35
N TYR A 260 15.49 -5.12 -6.08
CA TYR A 260 16.30 -5.64 -4.99
C TYR A 260 16.61 -7.13 -5.17
N LEU A 261 15.61 -7.95 -5.48
CA LEU A 261 15.78 -9.39 -5.66
C LEU A 261 16.66 -9.74 -6.88
N ASP A 262 16.52 -9.02 -7.98
CA ASP A 262 17.38 -9.18 -9.17
C ASP A 262 18.87 -8.95 -8.82
N HIS A 263 19.13 -8.10 -7.82
CA HIS A 263 20.47 -7.73 -7.34
C HIS A 263 20.78 -8.24 -5.92
N VAL A 264 20.09 -9.27 -5.42
CA VAL A 264 20.19 -9.75 -4.02
C VAL A 264 21.61 -10.18 -3.61
N LYS A 265 22.46 -10.55 -4.57
CA LYS A 265 23.86 -10.91 -4.33
C LYS A 265 24.73 -9.69 -4.00
N GLU A 266 24.34 -8.52 -4.49
CA GLU A 266 25.07 -7.26 -4.37
C GLU A 266 24.61 -6.43 -3.17
N LEU A 267 23.43 -6.75 -2.63
CA LEU A 267 22.77 -6.01 -1.57
C LEU A 267 22.68 -6.88 -0.31
N ASP A 268 23.18 -6.37 0.81
CA ASP A 268 23.14 -7.08 2.10
C ASP A 268 21.94 -6.58 2.91
N MET A 269 20.94 -7.45 3.10
CA MET A 269 19.74 -7.17 3.86
C MET A 269 19.30 -8.45 4.57
N VAL A 270 18.91 -8.34 5.83
CA VAL A 270 18.44 -9.48 6.63
C VAL A 270 16.93 -9.48 6.81
N MET A 271 16.37 -10.65 7.05
CA MET A 271 14.96 -10.77 7.44
C MET A 271 14.81 -10.40 8.93
N ARG A 272 13.89 -9.48 9.24
CA ARG A 272 13.47 -9.16 10.61
C ARG A 272 12.06 -9.68 10.85
N LYS A 273 11.93 -10.61 11.79
CA LYS A 273 10.66 -11.29 12.09
C LYS A 273 9.79 -10.45 13.02
N TYR A 274 8.52 -10.32 12.67
CA TYR A 274 7.49 -9.71 13.50
C TYR A 274 6.42 -10.76 13.87
N PRO A 275 5.87 -10.70 15.09
CA PRO A 275 4.72 -11.53 15.46
C PRO A 275 3.50 -11.29 14.56
N ALA A 276 2.63 -12.30 14.50
CA ALA A 276 1.34 -12.19 13.82
C ALA A 276 0.50 -11.03 14.37
N GLY A 277 -0.16 -10.28 13.49
CA GLY A 277 -1.02 -9.14 13.84
C GLY A 277 -0.29 -7.83 14.16
N VAL A 278 1.05 -7.81 14.25
CA VAL A 278 1.80 -6.57 14.50
C VAL A 278 1.80 -5.64 13.29
N ILE A 279 2.01 -6.20 12.10
CA ILE A 279 1.94 -5.52 10.81
C ILE A 279 0.67 -6.00 10.13
N ASN A 280 -0.16 -5.07 9.68
CA ASN A 280 -1.38 -5.37 8.93
C ASN A 280 -1.37 -4.49 7.68
N GLU A 281 -1.35 -5.12 6.52
CA GLU A 281 -1.60 -4.50 5.23
C GLU A 281 -2.96 -5.00 4.75
N PHE A 282 -3.78 -4.10 4.21
CA PHE A 282 -5.12 -4.44 3.77
C PHE A 282 -5.20 -4.43 2.25
N ASP A 283 -5.43 -5.55 1.59
CA ASP A 283 -5.56 -5.60 0.13
C ASP A 283 -6.99 -5.43 -0.38
N SER A 284 -7.96 -5.61 0.51
CA SER A 284 -9.38 -5.45 0.22
C SER A 284 -10.13 -4.71 1.34
N VAL A 285 -11.30 -4.17 0.99
CA VAL A 285 -12.22 -3.57 1.97
C VAL A 285 -12.65 -4.61 3.02
N ASP A 286 -12.82 -5.87 2.62
CA ASP A 286 -13.24 -6.94 3.51
C ASP A 286 -12.16 -7.31 4.55
N GLU A 287 -10.87 -7.18 4.22
CA GLU A 287 -9.80 -7.30 5.21
C GLU A 287 -9.82 -6.20 6.26
N ILE A 288 -10.06 -4.94 5.86
CA ILE A 288 -10.24 -3.85 6.84
C ILE A 288 -11.45 -4.12 7.72
N ARG A 289 -12.57 -4.58 7.15
CA ARG A 289 -13.78 -4.91 7.93
C ARG A 289 -13.53 -6.01 8.95
N SER A 290 -12.74 -7.01 8.57
CA SER A 290 -12.37 -8.10 9.47
C SER A 290 -11.50 -7.59 10.64
N PHE A 291 -10.66 -6.58 10.39
CA PHE A 291 -9.79 -5.97 11.38
C PHE A 291 -10.47 -4.87 12.24
N ASP A 292 -11.36 -4.09 11.64
CA ASP A 292 -12.16 -3.03 12.22
C ASP A 292 -13.64 -3.19 11.78
N PRO A 293 -14.45 -3.94 12.55
CA PRO A 293 -15.85 -4.20 12.21
C PRO A 293 -16.71 -2.93 12.06
N LEU A 294 -16.31 -1.81 12.67
CA LEU A 294 -17.02 -0.53 12.59
C LEU A 294 -16.57 0.33 11.40
N PHE A 295 -15.66 -0.18 10.55
CA PHE A 295 -15.14 0.56 9.41
C PHE A 295 -16.26 1.02 8.47
N MET A 296 -17.20 0.12 8.12
CA MET A 296 -18.29 0.44 7.19
C MET A 296 -19.28 1.48 7.72
N GLU A 297 -19.43 1.58 9.04
CA GLU A 297 -20.29 2.57 9.67
C GLU A 297 -19.66 3.96 9.67
N ASN A 298 -18.32 4.01 9.72
CA ASN A 298 -17.54 5.24 9.83
C ASN A 298 -16.90 5.67 8.50
N VAL A 299 -17.02 4.85 7.45
CA VAL A 299 -16.48 5.18 6.13
C VAL A 299 -17.31 6.31 5.52
N ASP A 300 -16.65 7.45 5.44
CA ASP A 300 -17.12 8.62 4.71
C ASP A 300 -16.88 8.38 3.22
N SER A 301 -17.89 7.83 2.53
CA SER A 301 -17.82 7.49 1.12
C SER A 301 -19.15 7.71 0.43
N GLU A 302 -19.15 8.63 -0.53
CA GLU A 302 -20.32 8.98 -1.34
C GLU A 302 -20.79 7.80 -2.17
N VAL A 303 -19.87 6.95 -2.63
CA VAL A 303 -20.23 5.72 -3.36
C VAL A 303 -21.07 4.79 -2.49
N PHE A 304 -20.65 4.53 -1.25
CA PHE A 304 -21.41 3.69 -0.34
C PHE A 304 -22.76 4.31 0.05
N ASP A 305 -22.80 5.63 0.27
CA ASP A 305 -24.06 6.35 0.51
C ASP A 305 -25.01 6.27 -0.70
N THR A 306 -24.44 6.35 -1.90
CA THR A 306 -25.17 6.24 -3.17
C THR A 306 -25.76 4.85 -3.34
N ILE A 307 -24.96 3.79 -3.16
CA ILE A 307 -25.44 2.41 -3.28
C ILE A 307 -26.52 2.12 -2.24
N SER A 308 -26.29 2.51 -0.99
CA SER A 308 -27.25 2.32 0.12
C SER A 308 -28.60 2.96 -0.21
N ARG A 309 -28.59 4.19 -0.72
CA ARG A 309 -29.81 4.92 -1.11
C ARG A 309 -30.48 4.33 -2.35
N ALA A 310 -29.70 3.93 -3.35
CA ALA A 310 -30.22 3.41 -4.61
C ALA A 310 -30.85 2.02 -4.47
N LEU A 311 -30.32 1.19 -3.58
CA LEU A 311 -30.78 -0.18 -3.36
C LEU A 311 -31.59 -0.37 -2.06
N ASP A 312 -31.79 0.70 -1.29
CA ASP A 312 -32.47 0.68 0.01
C ASP A 312 -31.89 -0.39 0.96
N CYS A 313 -30.57 -0.32 1.17
CA CYS A 313 -29.83 -1.26 2.02
C CYS A 313 -28.87 -0.51 2.97
N ALA A 314 -28.47 -1.16 4.06
CA ALA A 314 -27.44 -0.62 4.94
C ALA A 314 -26.04 -0.80 4.32
N LYS A 315 -25.12 0.14 4.58
CA LYS A 315 -23.72 0.04 4.12
C LYS A 315 -23.03 -1.28 4.51
N SER A 316 -23.41 -1.84 5.67
CA SER A 316 -22.89 -3.11 6.18
C SER A 316 -23.30 -4.33 5.34
N GLU A 317 -24.39 -4.24 4.59
CA GLU A 317 -24.89 -5.31 3.71
C GLU A 317 -24.19 -5.36 2.37
N ILE A 318 -23.38 -4.34 2.05
CA ILE A 318 -22.67 -4.23 0.78
C ILE A 318 -21.32 -4.95 0.92
N THR A 319 -21.05 -5.92 0.04
CA THR A 319 -19.90 -6.83 0.11
C THR A 319 -19.26 -7.06 -1.25
N ASP A 320 -18.17 -7.83 -1.30
CA ASP A 320 -17.57 -8.36 -2.53
C ASP A 320 -17.16 -7.29 -3.55
N PHE A 321 -16.47 -6.27 -3.06
CA PHE A 321 -15.96 -5.20 -3.90
C PHE A 321 -14.65 -5.57 -4.58
N TYR A 322 -14.65 -5.57 -5.90
CA TYR A 322 -13.43 -5.67 -6.69
C TYR A 322 -13.53 -4.92 -8.02
N PRO A 323 -12.42 -4.39 -8.55
CA PRO A 323 -12.42 -3.66 -9.82
C PRO A 323 -12.73 -4.59 -11.00
N LEU A 324 -13.60 -4.17 -11.92
CA LEU A 324 -13.96 -4.92 -13.13
C LEU A 324 -13.28 -4.37 -14.38
N LYS A 325 -13.28 -3.03 -14.55
CA LYS A 325 -12.69 -2.36 -15.71
C LYS A 325 -12.35 -0.93 -15.35
N GLN A 326 -11.12 -0.52 -15.61
CA GLN A 326 -10.67 0.86 -15.46
C GLN A 326 -10.31 1.39 -16.85
N GLY A 327 -11.21 2.17 -17.43
CA GLY A 327 -10.94 2.94 -18.65
C GLY A 327 -10.80 4.42 -18.33
N ILE A 328 -10.26 5.19 -19.27
CA ILE A 328 -10.13 6.64 -19.15
C ILE A 328 -11.48 7.30 -18.86
N THR A 329 -12.58 6.71 -19.36
CA THR A 329 -13.92 7.28 -19.25
C THR A 329 -14.70 6.83 -18.01
N ASN A 330 -14.40 5.66 -17.46
CA ASN A 330 -15.19 5.04 -16.41
C ASN A 330 -14.33 4.12 -15.53
N LEU A 331 -14.55 4.22 -14.22
CA LEU A 331 -14.03 3.28 -13.23
C LEU A 331 -15.20 2.41 -12.78
N SER A 332 -15.10 1.10 -13.02
CA SER A 332 -16.16 0.15 -12.67
C SER A 332 -15.67 -0.86 -11.64
N CYS A 333 -16.50 -1.11 -10.63
CA CYS A 333 -16.32 -2.19 -9.66
C CYS A 333 -17.57 -3.07 -9.56
N HIS A 334 -17.33 -4.33 -9.23
CA HIS A 334 -18.36 -5.25 -8.75
C HIS A 334 -18.71 -4.92 -7.30
N PHE A 335 -19.93 -5.27 -6.89
CA PHE A 335 -20.34 -5.40 -5.49
C PHE A 335 -21.58 -6.30 -5.38
N ALA A 336 -21.80 -6.85 -4.19
CA ALA A 336 -22.98 -7.64 -3.87
C ALA A 336 -23.80 -7.01 -2.73
N VAL A 337 -25.11 -7.25 -2.73
CA VAL A 337 -26.04 -6.96 -1.63
C VAL A 337 -26.93 -8.19 -1.44
N GLY A 338 -26.68 -8.95 -0.37
CA GLY A 338 -27.26 -10.29 -0.21
C GLY A 338 -26.85 -11.21 -1.36
N ASP A 339 -27.80 -11.94 -1.95
CA ASP A 339 -27.56 -12.86 -3.07
C ASP A 339 -27.56 -12.17 -4.45
N LYS A 340 -27.57 -10.84 -4.51
CA LYS A 340 -27.65 -10.07 -5.76
C LYS A 340 -26.34 -9.37 -6.04
N GLU A 341 -25.88 -9.50 -7.28
CA GLU A 341 -24.62 -8.93 -7.76
C GLU A 341 -24.86 -7.73 -8.68
N TYR A 342 -24.00 -6.73 -8.56
CA TYR A 342 -24.13 -5.42 -9.19
C TYR A 342 -22.79 -4.88 -9.70
N VAL A 343 -22.88 -3.88 -10.56
CA VAL A 343 -21.76 -3.09 -11.06
C VAL A 343 -22.02 -1.63 -10.73
N TYR A 344 -21.11 -1.01 -9.99
CA TYR A 344 -21.07 0.44 -9.84
C TYR A 344 -20.10 1.04 -10.86
N ARG A 345 -20.57 2.03 -11.62
CA ARG A 345 -19.74 2.82 -12.54
C ARG A 345 -19.59 4.22 -11.98
N HIS A 346 -18.36 4.58 -11.64
CA HIS A 346 -17.96 5.95 -11.35
C HIS A 346 -17.46 6.63 -12.63
N PRO A 347 -17.78 7.91 -12.90
CA PRO A 347 -17.21 8.61 -14.04
C PRO A 347 -15.70 8.82 -13.84
N GLY A 348 -14.93 8.72 -14.93
CA GLY A 348 -13.53 9.14 -14.92
C GLY A 348 -13.40 10.65 -14.76
N ILE A 349 -12.28 11.12 -14.23
CA ILE A 349 -11.97 12.55 -14.06
C ILE A 349 -11.93 13.23 -15.44
N GLY A 350 -12.62 14.37 -15.59
CA GLY A 350 -12.61 15.17 -16.83
C GLY A 350 -13.54 14.64 -17.92
N THR A 351 -14.27 13.55 -17.67
CA THR A 351 -15.13 12.90 -18.67
C THR A 351 -16.43 13.65 -18.93
N GLU A 352 -16.80 14.60 -18.08
CA GLU A 352 -17.92 15.51 -18.27
C GLU A 352 -17.78 16.35 -19.56
N LYS A 353 -16.54 16.56 -20.03
CA LYS A 353 -16.26 17.27 -21.29
C LYS A 353 -16.41 16.37 -22.54
N LEU A 354 -16.38 15.06 -22.36
CA LEU A 354 -16.36 14.07 -23.44
C LEU A 354 -17.69 13.30 -23.56
N VAL A 355 -18.35 13.05 -22.42
CA VAL A 355 -19.52 12.20 -22.33
C VAL A 355 -20.71 13.03 -21.84
N ASN A 356 -21.77 13.06 -22.64
CA ASN A 356 -23.04 13.64 -22.23
C ASN A 356 -23.82 12.62 -21.39
N ARG A 357 -23.74 12.77 -20.07
CA ARG A 357 -24.35 11.86 -19.09
C ARG A 357 -25.88 11.92 -19.08
N GLN A 358 -26.47 13.05 -19.46
CA GLN A 358 -27.92 13.19 -19.60
C GLN A 358 -28.43 12.30 -20.75
N ALA A 359 -27.79 12.38 -21.91
CA ALA A 359 -28.12 11.55 -23.07
C ALA A 359 -27.84 10.06 -22.80
N GLU A 360 -26.77 9.73 -22.06
CA GLU A 360 -26.50 8.35 -21.61
C GLU A 360 -27.65 7.83 -20.75
N LEU A 361 -28.08 8.59 -19.74
CA LEU A 361 -29.15 8.18 -18.82
C LEU A 361 -30.48 7.98 -19.55
N GLU A 362 -30.82 8.88 -20.48
CA GLU A 362 -32.02 8.78 -21.31
C GLU A 362 -32.00 7.52 -22.19
N ALA A 363 -30.85 7.23 -22.83
CA ALA A 363 -30.69 6.04 -23.65
C ALA A 363 -30.79 4.74 -22.84
N LEU A 364 -30.18 4.68 -21.66
CA LEU A 364 -30.25 3.53 -20.75
C LEU A 364 -31.68 3.30 -20.25
N THR A 365 -32.38 4.37 -19.87
CA THR A 365 -33.77 4.29 -19.42
C THR A 365 -34.66 3.78 -20.53
N LEU A 366 -34.48 4.29 -21.76
CA LEU A 366 -35.24 3.83 -22.93
C LEU A 366 -35.00 2.36 -23.24
N ALA A 367 -33.73 1.92 -23.23
CA ALA A 367 -33.38 0.51 -23.47
C ALA A 367 -34.02 -0.41 -22.41
N SER A 368 -34.08 0.04 -21.15
CA SER A 368 -34.73 -0.69 -20.06
C SER A 368 -36.26 -0.76 -20.23
N GLU A 369 -36.92 0.36 -20.58
CA GLU A 369 -38.36 0.40 -20.87
C GLU A 369 -38.77 -0.51 -22.04
N LEU A 370 -37.88 -0.65 -23.03
CA LEU A 370 -38.08 -1.55 -24.17
C LEU A 370 -37.74 -3.02 -23.86
N GLY A 371 -37.22 -3.34 -22.67
CA GLY A 371 -36.77 -4.69 -22.32
C GLY A 371 -35.51 -5.14 -23.08
N LEU A 372 -34.78 -4.20 -23.70
CA LEU A 372 -33.52 -4.47 -24.39
C LEU A 372 -32.33 -4.53 -23.40
N ASP A 373 -32.45 -3.86 -22.26
CA ASP A 373 -31.50 -3.89 -21.16
C ASP A 373 -32.22 -4.17 -19.83
N GLU A 374 -32.10 -5.41 -19.34
CA GLU A 374 -32.64 -5.83 -18.05
C GLU A 374 -31.68 -5.58 -16.88
N THR A 375 -30.48 -5.05 -17.17
CA THR A 375 -29.42 -4.87 -16.18
C THR A 375 -29.46 -3.48 -15.54
N PHE A 376 -29.90 -2.45 -16.25
CA PHE A 376 -29.93 -1.08 -15.72
C PHE A 376 -30.80 -0.98 -14.46
N VAL A 377 -30.25 -0.43 -13.37
CA VAL A 377 -30.95 -0.24 -12.11
C VAL A 377 -31.25 1.24 -11.87
N GLN A 378 -30.18 2.04 -11.84
CA GLN A 378 -30.29 3.47 -11.57
C GLN A 378 -29.06 4.21 -12.08
N GLY A 379 -29.18 5.51 -12.34
CA GLY A 379 -28.05 6.38 -12.60
C GLY A 379 -28.36 7.84 -12.31
N ASP A 380 -27.32 8.65 -12.29
CA ASP A 380 -27.40 10.09 -12.05
C ASP A 380 -26.60 10.80 -13.14
N ALA A 381 -27.27 11.65 -13.93
CA ALA A 381 -26.64 12.38 -15.02
C ALA A 381 -25.77 13.55 -14.53
N THR A 382 -26.06 14.13 -13.36
CA THR A 382 -25.31 15.24 -12.78
C THR A 382 -23.99 14.77 -12.21
N HIS A 383 -24.02 13.72 -11.40
CA HIS A 383 -22.83 13.11 -10.79
C HIS A 383 -22.20 12.06 -11.69
N GLY A 384 -22.87 11.65 -12.77
CA GLY A 384 -22.34 10.80 -13.82
C GLY A 384 -22.12 9.34 -13.42
N TRP A 385 -22.65 8.85 -12.30
CA TRP A 385 -22.55 7.45 -11.89
C TRP A 385 -23.74 6.61 -12.38
N LYS A 386 -23.58 5.29 -12.42
CA LYS A 386 -24.70 4.35 -12.61
C LYS A 386 -24.48 3.04 -11.86
N ILE A 387 -25.59 2.36 -11.58
CA ILE A 387 -25.68 1.01 -11.01
C ILE A 387 -26.39 0.13 -12.03
N SER A 388 -25.84 -1.06 -12.24
CA SER A 388 -26.43 -2.10 -13.10
C SER A 388 -26.29 -3.45 -12.42
N ARG A 389 -27.13 -4.43 -12.76
CA ARG A 389 -26.98 -5.82 -12.32
C ARG A 389 -25.74 -6.42 -12.99
N PHE A 390 -24.99 -7.21 -12.24
CA PHE A 390 -23.89 -7.98 -12.80
C PHE A 390 -24.44 -9.20 -13.53
N VAL A 391 -23.82 -9.54 -14.66
CA VAL A 391 -24.20 -10.70 -15.49
C VAL A 391 -23.02 -11.68 -15.49
N PRO A 392 -23.08 -12.76 -14.69
CA PRO A 392 -21.99 -13.71 -14.59
C PRO A 392 -21.81 -14.47 -15.90
N GLY A 393 -20.55 -14.68 -16.32
CA GLY A 393 -20.24 -15.40 -17.55
C GLY A 393 -20.65 -14.70 -18.84
N ALA A 394 -20.94 -13.39 -18.80
CA ALA A 394 -21.22 -12.61 -19.98
C ALA A 394 -20.06 -12.68 -20.99
N ARG A 395 -20.39 -12.88 -22.26
CA ARG A 395 -19.43 -12.88 -23.36
C ARG A 395 -19.90 -11.95 -24.47
N ASN A 396 -18.95 -11.55 -25.32
CA ASN A 396 -19.29 -10.84 -26.54
C ASN A 396 -20.13 -11.74 -27.45
N LEU A 397 -21.01 -11.10 -28.19
CA LEU A 397 -21.80 -11.73 -29.24
C LEU A 397 -20.89 -12.32 -30.31
N ASP A 398 -21.13 -13.57 -30.70
CA ASP A 398 -20.46 -14.21 -31.82
C ASP A 398 -21.21 -13.90 -33.12
N VAL A 399 -20.65 -12.99 -33.92
CA VAL A 399 -21.23 -12.58 -35.20
C VAL A 399 -21.23 -13.69 -36.26
N SER A 400 -20.47 -14.76 -36.05
CA SER A 400 -20.45 -15.92 -36.96
C SER A 400 -21.57 -16.92 -36.66
N SER A 401 -22.19 -16.85 -35.47
CA SER A 401 -23.36 -17.62 -35.10
C SER A 401 -24.63 -17.02 -35.74
N PRO A 402 -25.32 -17.74 -36.65
CA PRO A 402 -26.52 -17.21 -37.28
C PRO A 402 -27.65 -16.91 -36.29
N GLU A 403 -27.70 -17.65 -35.18
CA GLU A 403 -28.70 -17.48 -34.14
C GLU A 403 -28.48 -16.18 -33.35
N GLU A 404 -27.25 -15.94 -32.91
CA GLU A 404 -26.90 -14.74 -32.16
C GLU A 404 -27.02 -13.49 -33.03
N LEU A 405 -26.54 -13.57 -34.28
CA LEU A 405 -26.67 -12.47 -35.23
C LEU A 405 -28.15 -12.13 -35.49
N ARG A 406 -29.00 -13.14 -35.69
CA ARG A 406 -30.44 -12.92 -35.86
C ARG A 406 -31.05 -12.24 -34.63
N ARG A 407 -30.70 -12.70 -33.42
CA ARG A 407 -31.19 -12.09 -32.17
C ARG A 407 -30.74 -10.63 -32.04
N ALA A 408 -29.49 -10.32 -32.35
CA ALA A 408 -29.00 -8.94 -32.35
C ALA A 408 -29.72 -8.05 -33.36
N MET A 409 -29.98 -8.56 -34.57
CA MET A 409 -30.71 -7.80 -35.59
C MET A 409 -32.18 -7.59 -35.22
N GLU A 410 -32.81 -8.56 -34.54
CA GLU A 410 -34.16 -8.40 -33.98
C GLU A 410 -34.18 -7.27 -32.93
N MET A 411 -33.23 -7.27 -31.99
CA MET A 411 -33.09 -6.21 -30.98
C MET A 411 -32.84 -4.83 -31.61
N ALA A 412 -31.96 -4.75 -32.61
CA ALA A 412 -31.71 -3.51 -33.34
C ALA A 412 -32.97 -3.03 -34.08
N ARG A 413 -33.71 -3.93 -34.73
CA ARG A 413 -34.98 -3.59 -35.39
C ARG A 413 -36.03 -3.11 -34.41
N GLU A 414 -36.11 -3.70 -33.22
CA GLU A 414 -37.00 -3.26 -32.15
C GLU A 414 -36.65 -1.86 -31.67
N LEU A 415 -35.37 -1.58 -31.39
CA LEU A 415 -34.89 -0.25 -31.01
C LEU A 415 -35.21 0.80 -32.08
N HIS A 416 -34.90 0.53 -33.34
CA HIS A 416 -35.14 1.48 -34.45
C HIS A 416 -36.62 1.59 -34.85
N GLY A 417 -37.43 0.57 -34.54
CA GLY A 417 -38.85 0.51 -34.84
C GLY A 417 -39.77 1.02 -33.72
N CYS A 418 -39.25 1.27 -32.51
CA CYS A 418 -40.06 1.66 -31.35
C CYS A 418 -40.70 3.06 -31.45
N GLY A 419 -40.28 3.87 -32.42
CA GLY A 419 -40.80 5.23 -32.65
C GLY A 419 -40.41 6.25 -31.59
N ARG A 420 -39.54 5.89 -30.64
CA ARG A 420 -39.02 6.79 -29.60
C ARG A 420 -37.81 7.57 -30.13
N THR A 421 -37.68 8.83 -29.74
CA THR A 421 -36.58 9.71 -30.14
C THR A 421 -35.81 10.18 -28.91
N LEU A 422 -34.48 10.18 -29.00
CA LEU A 422 -33.63 10.80 -27.98
C LEU A 422 -33.50 12.31 -28.28
N PRO A 423 -33.46 13.17 -27.25
CA PRO A 423 -33.29 14.62 -27.41
C PRO A 423 -31.99 15.02 -28.12
N ARG A 424 -30.95 14.18 -28.01
CA ARG A 424 -29.65 14.45 -28.60
C ARG A 424 -29.62 14.04 -30.07
N THR A 425 -29.19 14.97 -30.92
CA THR A 425 -28.83 14.69 -32.31
C THR A 425 -27.34 14.45 -32.42
N PHE A 426 -26.96 13.46 -33.22
CA PHE A 426 -25.58 13.23 -33.63
C PHE A 426 -25.54 13.23 -35.15
N ASP A 427 -24.70 14.08 -35.72
CA ASP A 427 -24.44 14.11 -37.15
C ASP A 427 -22.95 13.81 -37.34
N PHE A 428 -22.66 12.76 -38.11
CA PHE A 428 -21.29 12.34 -38.40
C PHE A 428 -20.64 13.23 -39.48
N VAL A 429 -21.44 14.01 -40.20
CA VAL A 429 -21.06 14.67 -41.46
C VAL A 429 -21.06 16.20 -41.34
N SER A 430 -21.58 16.78 -40.25
CA SER A 430 -21.65 18.23 -40.03
C SER A 430 -20.38 18.84 -39.46
#